data_AF-A0A163SBM2-F1
#
_entry.id   AF-A0A163SBM2-F1
#
_cell.length_a   1.000
_cell.length_b   1.000
_cell.length_c   1.000
_cell.angle_alpha   90.00
_cell.angle_beta   90.00
_cell.angle_gamma   90.00
#
_symmetry.space_group_name_H-M   'P 1'
#
loop_
_entity.id
_entity.type
_entity.pdbx_description
1 polymer ?
#
loop_
_entity_poly.entity_id
_entity_poly.type
_entity_poly.pdbx_seq_one_letter_code
_entity_poly.pdbx_strand_id
1 'polypeptide(L)'
;MRAVPVALLTTAILAATPAIAFAGGSDDPTPYTVTAGGVTLPTGTAYVDGGHVNYRATTLDGTGSRSFGTHFESLNNQPSGRYIGTSFYDFSDAATAFPDGYCVTWVQVAEYDEHFGEGGQKPVCTPTTSTPETPGTPLVPVVPGAELPTDEETPGVPGTPRGPGEVATPPATDEPTTAPRETTEPPAQQGTDPVKPEGAALVSNTVTAEKEDGLAATGSNAMLVAAGAAALLAAGVGALLVGRRVQRG
;
A
#
# COMPACT_ATOMS: atom_id res chain seq x y z
N MET A 1 31.39 67.86 10.19
CA MET A 1 31.62 66.40 10.06
C MET A 1 30.26 65.74 9.96
N ARG A 2 29.88 65.26 8.77
CA ARG A 2 28.56 64.66 8.50
C ARG A 2 28.71 63.14 8.56
N ALA A 3 28.02 62.50 9.50
CA ALA A 3 27.93 61.05 9.59
C ALA A 3 26.79 60.57 8.67
N VAL A 4 27.10 59.62 7.80
CA VAL A 4 26.13 58.92 6.94
C VAL A 4 25.95 57.51 7.51
N PRO A 5 24.74 57.10 7.91
CA PRO A 5 24.50 55.71 8.29
C PRO A 5 24.30 54.86 7.04
N VAL A 6 25.16 53.86 6.86
CA VAL A 6 25.02 52.81 5.84
C VAL A 6 24.12 51.72 6.44
N ALA A 7 22.86 51.72 6.05
CA ALA A 7 21.92 50.64 6.35
C ALA A 7 22.17 49.49 5.37
N LEU A 8 22.83 48.44 5.84
CA LEU A 8 22.98 47.17 5.12
C LEU A 8 21.67 46.38 5.22
N LEU A 9 20.89 46.42 4.15
CA LEU A 9 19.65 45.66 3.98
C LEU A 9 20.02 44.25 3.47
N THR A 10 20.23 43.30 4.38
CA THR A 10 20.41 41.87 4.04
C THR A 10 19.04 41.24 3.80
N THR A 11 18.63 41.20 2.54
CA THR A 11 17.44 40.47 2.09
C THR A 11 17.77 38.98 2.05
N ALA A 12 17.36 38.24 3.08
CA ALA A 12 17.44 36.78 3.08
C ALA A 12 16.40 36.21 2.09
N ILE A 13 16.87 35.70 0.96
CA ILE A 13 16.05 34.98 -0.02
C ILE A 13 15.76 33.61 0.57
N LEU A 14 14.58 33.45 1.17
CA LEU A 14 14.04 32.17 1.59
C LEU A 14 13.63 31.42 0.30
N ALA A 15 14.54 30.61 -0.23
CA ALA A 15 14.22 29.70 -1.33
C ALA A 15 13.27 28.62 -0.81
N ALA A 16 11.98 28.87 -0.94
CA ALA A 16 10.95 27.86 -0.78
C ALA A 16 11.10 26.85 -1.93
N THR A 17 11.90 25.80 -1.72
CA THR A 17 11.84 24.62 -2.56
C THR A 17 10.43 24.05 -2.43
N PRO A 18 9.63 24.00 -3.51
CA PRO A 18 8.37 23.28 -3.46
C PRO A 18 8.71 21.81 -3.18
N ALA A 19 8.43 21.36 -1.96
CA ALA A 19 8.30 19.94 -1.72
C ALA A 19 7.14 19.50 -2.63
N ILE A 20 7.46 18.74 -3.67
CA ILE A 20 6.45 18.11 -4.50
C ILE A 20 5.80 17.05 -3.60
N ALA A 21 4.77 17.48 -2.86
CA ALA A 21 3.86 16.56 -2.21
C ALA A 21 3.07 15.90 -3.34
N PHE A 22 3.54 14.75 -3.79
CA PHE A 22 2.69 13.82 -4.51
C PHE A 22 1.62 13.38 -3.51
N ALA A 23 0.46 14.06 -3.54
CA ALA A 23 -0.75 13.51 -2.95
C ALA A 23 -1.19 12.38 -3.89
N GLY A 24 -0.46 11.26 -3.84
CA GLY A 24 -0.89 10.03 -4.46
C GLY A 24 -2.19 9.61 -3.80
N GLY A 25 -3.22 9.35 -4.60
CA GLY A 25 -4.42 8.75 -4.05
C GLY A 25 -4.07 7.37 -3.48
N SER A 26 -4.91 6.82 -2.61
CA SER A 26 -4.77 5.42 -2.18
C SER A 26 -4.75 4.41 -3.35
N ASP A 27 -5.15 4.85 -4.54
CA ASP A 27 -5.21 4.06 -5.77
C ASP A 27 -3.90 4.09 -6.59
N ASP A 28 -2.91 4.86 -6.17
CA ASP A 28 -1.62 4.92 -6.85
C ASP A 28 -0.89 3.56 -6.78
N PRO A 29 -0.01 3.26 -7.76
CA PRO A 29 0.78 2.03 -7.71
C PRO A 29 1.59 1.95 -6.42
N THR A 30 1.48 0.81 -5.72
CA THR A 30 2.27 0.59 -4.50
C THR A 30 3.76 0.61 -4.80
N PRO A 31 4.60 1.25 -3.97
CA PRO A 31 6.04 1.27 -4.17
C PRO A 31 6.69 -0.10 -3.88
N TYR A 32 6.01 -0.97 -3.13
CA TYR A 32 6.42 -2.35 -2.84
C TYR A 32 5.77 -3.36 -3.81
N THR A 33 6.35 -4.56 -3.87
CA THR A 33 5.84 -5.66 -4.71
C THR A 33 5.09 -6.66 -3.84
N VAL A 34 3.88 -7.03 -4.28
CA VAL A 34 3.08 -8.09 -3.65
C VAL A 34 3.12 -9.35 -4.52
N THR A 35 3.39 -10.48 -3.88
CA THR A 35 3.28 -11.81 -4.47
C THR A 35 2.36 -12.68 -3.62
N ALA A 36 1.99 -13.86 -4.10
CA ALA A 36 1.26 -14.81 -3.27
C ALA A 36 2.06 -15.27 -2.03
N GLY A 37 3.39 -15.25 -2.09
CA GLY A 37 4.26 -15.70 -0.99
C GLY A 37 4.58 -14.62 0.05
N GLY A 38 4.34 -13.34 -0.25
CA GLY A 38 4.73 -12.25 0.64
C GLY A 38 4.82 -10.89 -0.02
N VAL A 39 5.35 -9.93 0.72
CA VAL A 39 5.61 -8.55 0.31
C VAL A 39 7.10 -8.29 0.30
N THR A 40 7.58 -7.66 -0.77
CA THR A 40 8.97 -7.22 -0.89
C THR A 40 9.03 -5.70 -0.98
N LEU A 41 9.80 -5.09 -0.09
CA LEU A 41 10.07 -3.65 -0.10
C LEU A 41 11.02 -3.26 -1.25
N PRO A 42 11.03 -1.99 -1.69
CA PRO A 42 12.00 -1.48 -2.65
C PRO A 42 13.46 -1.79 -2.26
N THR A 43 14.31 -1.98 -3.26
CA THR A 43 15.75 -2.18 -3.05
C THR A 43 16.33 -1.06 -2.18
N GLY A 44 17.10 -1.44 -1.15
CA GLY A 44 17.72 -0.50 -0.21
C GLY A 44 16.84 -0.07 0.95
N THR A 45 15.60 -0.57 1.03
CA THR A 45 14.70 -0.35 2.17
C THR A 45 14.52 -1.63 2.97
N ALA A 46 14.14 -1.48 4.23
CA ALA A 46 13.91 -2.58 5.16
C ALA A 46 12.79 -2.22 6.13
N TYR A 47 12.12 -3.24 6.68
CA TYR A 47 11.15 -3.06 7.74
C TYR A 47 11.84 -2.54 9.00
N VAL A 48 11.18 -1.60 9.67
CA VAL A 48 11.69 -0.97 10.89
C VAL A 48 10.99 -1.51 12.13
N ASP A 49 11.63 -1.30 13.28
CA ASP A 49 10.99 -1.55 14.57
C ASP A 49 9.77 -0.63 14.74
N GLY A 50 8.67 -1.17 15.26
CA GLY A 50 7.37 -0.51 15.30
C GLY A 50 6.60 -0.50 13.97
N GLY A 51 7.17 -1.04 12.89
CA GLY A 51 6.48 -1.22 11.61
C GLY A 51 5.38 -2.29 11.68
N HIS A 52 4.62 -2.44 10.59
CA HIS A 52 3.62 -3.51 10.48
C HIS A 52 3.27 -3.83 9.03
N VAL A 53 2.79 -5.06 8.82
CA VAL A 53 2.14 -5.48 7.59
C VAL A 53 0.77 -6.03 7.92
N ASN A 54 -0.27 -5.46 7.30
CA ASN A 54 -1.64 -5.96 7.35
C ASN A 54 -2.02 -6.46 5.96
N TYR A 55 -2.70 -7.59 5.87
CA TYR A 55 -3.15 -8.09 4.58
C TYR A 55 -4.44 -8.91 4.68
N ARG A 56 -5.11 -9.07 3.55
CA ARG A 56 -6.31 -9.91 3.41
C ARG A 56 -6.07 -10.98 2.38
N ALA A 57 -6.47 -12.21 2.70
CA ALA A 57 -6.47 -13.32 1.77
C ALA A 57 -7.82 -14.06 1.76
N THR A 58 -8.16 -14.65 0.62
CA THR A 58 -9.37 -15.45 0.39
C THR A 58 -8.97 -16.84 -0.10
N THR A 59 -9.85 -17.83 0.00
CA THR A 59 -9.64 -19.11 -0.71
C THR A 59 -9.62 -18.87 -2.22
N LEU A 60 -9.09 -19.85 -2.98
CA LEU A 60 -8.96 -19.74 -4.46
C LEU A 60 -10.29 -19.60 -5.19
N ASP A 61 -11.38 -20.14 -4.63
CA ASP A 61 -12.74 -19.97 -5.15
C ASP A 61 -13.36 -18.60 -4.79
N GLY A 62 -12.61 -17.74 -4.10
CA GLY A 62 -13.04 -16.42 -3.65
C GLY A 62 -13.96 -16.46 -2.43
N THR A 63 -14.22 -17.64 -1.86
CA THR A 63 -14.97 -17.76 -0.60
C THR A 63 -14.03 -17.51 0.60
N GLY A 64 -14.56 -17.47 1.82
CA GLY A 64 -13.73 -17.52 3.05
C GLY A 64 -12.61 -16.46 3.18
N SER A 65 -12.95 -15.17 3.18
CA SER A 65 -11.99 -14.08 3.43
C SER A 65 -11.48 -14.03 4.87
N ARG A 66 -10.18 -13.80 5.06
CA ARG A 66 -9.54 -13.56 6.37
C ARG A 66 -8.53 -12.43 6.30
N SER A 67 -8.45 -11.66 7.38
CA SER A 67 -7.43 -10.64 7.59
C SER A 67 -6.32 -11.16 8.49
N PHE A 68 -5.10 -10.72 8.22
CA PHE A 68 -3.89 -11.04 8.95
C PHE A 68 -3.13 -9.75 9.22
N GLY A 69 -2.36 -9.71 10.29
CA GLY A 69 -1.59 -8.53 10.65
C GLY A 69 -0.46 -8.89 11.60
N THR A 70 0.72 -8.37 11.31
CA THR A 70 1.90 -8.53 12.16
C THR A 70 2.50 -7.16 12.43
N HIS A 71 2.63 -6.84 13.71
CA HIS A 71 3.42 -5.71 14.19
C HIS A 71 4.85 -6.16 14.47
N PHE A 72 5.84 -5.43 13.98
CA PHE A 72 7.25 -5.72 14.18
C PHE A 72 7.74 -5.05 15.46
N GLU A 73 8.24 -5.85 16.39
CA GLU A 73 8.71 -5.38 17.69
C GLU A 73 10.03 -6.07 18.02
N SER A 74 11.07 -5.28 18.31
CA SER A 74 12.39 -5.79 18.69
C SER A 74 12.46 -6.21 20.16
N LEU A 75 11.57 -5.68 20.99
CA LEU A 75 11.54 -5.96 22.42
C LEU A 75 10.87 -7.30 22.73
N ASN A 76 11.19 -7.85 23.91
CA ASN A 76 10.56 -9.04 24.48
C ASN A 76 10.70 -10.33 23.65
N ASN A 77 11.67 -10.41 22.73
CA ASN A 77 11.91 -11.57 21.87
C ASN A 77 10.65 -12.04 21.12
N GLN A 78 9.84 -11.10 20.64
CA GLN A 78 8.65 -11.43 19.87
C GLN A 78 9.05 -12.10 18.54
N PRO A 79 8.31 -13.13 18.07
CA PRO A 79 8.60 -13.79 16.80
C PRO A 79 8.64 -12.85 15.60
N SER A 80 7.92 -11.72 15.66
CA SER A 80 7.85 -10.72 14.60
C SER A 80 9.12 -9.88 14.45
N GLY A 81 9.98 -9.82 15.47
CA GLY A 81 11.27 -9.13 15.40
C GLY A 81 12.19 -9.67 14.30
N ARG A 82 11.94 -10.90 13.81
CA ARG A 82 12.68 -11.52 12.70
C ARG A 82 12.61 -10.76 11.38
N TYR A 83 11.63 -9.87 11.21
CA TYR A 83 11.46 -9.08 9.99
C TYR A 83 12.16 -7.72 10.06
N ILE A 84 12.56 -7.25 11.24
CA ILE A 84 13.25 -5.97 11.38
C ILE A 84 14.61 -6.04 10.68
N GLY A 85 14.87 -5.07 9.80
CA GLY A 85 16.08 -5.03 8.98
C GLY A 85 16.05 -5.95 7.75
N THR A 86 14.96 -6.68 7.51
CA THR A 86 14.74 -7.42 6.26
C THR A 86 13.89 -6.60 5.30
N SER A 87 13.92 -6.96 4.01
CA SER A 87 13.07 -6.35 2.98
C SER A 87 11.91 -7.25 2.55
N PHE A 88 11.71 -8.40 3.20
CA PHE A 88 10.70 -9.39 2.81
C PHE A 88 9.89 -9.88 4.02
N TYR A 89 8.57 -9.82 3.90
CA TYR A 89 7.60 -10.36 4.85
C TYR A 89 6.83 -11.51 4.20
N ASP A 90 6.83 -12.68 4.83
CA ASP A 90 6.20 -13.89 4.30
C ASP A 90 4.73 -14.03 4.74
N PHE A 91 3.90 -14.62 3.89
CA PHE A 91 2.47 -14.87 4.16
C PHE A 91 2.20 -16.28 4.73
N SER A 92 3.10 -16.80 5.57
CA SER A 92 2.99 -18.15 6.15
C SER A 92 1.69 -18.41 6.93
N ASP A 93 1.14 -17.39 7.59
CA ASP A 93 -0.14 -17.51 8.31
C ASP A 93 -1.32 -17.75 7.36
N ALA A 94 -1.30 -17.15 6.17
CA ALA A 94 -2.32 -17.41 5.16
C ALA A 94 -2.15 -18.80 4.53
N ALA A 95 -0.91 -19.22 4.26
CA ALA A 95 -0.64 -20.58 3.80
C ALA A 95 -1.11 -21.64 4.82
N THR A 96 -0.99 -21.34 6.11
CA THR A 96 -1.50 -22.21 7.18
C THR A 96 -3.03 -22.20 7.26
N ALA A 97 -3.65 -21.03 7.10
CA ALA A 97 -5.11 -20.90 7.13
C ALA A 97 -5.82 -21.49 5.90
N PHE A 98 -5.13 -21.51 4.75
CA PHE A 98 -5.66 -21.93 3.45
C PHE A 98 -4.71 -22.94 2.79
N PRO A 99 -4.68 -24.21 3.27
CA PRO A 99 -3.73 -25.21 2.82
C PRO A 99 -3.92 -25.60 1.34
N ASP A 100 -5.12 -25.45 0.79
CA ASP A 100 -5.43 -25.70 -0.62
C ASP A 100 -5.06 -24.53 -1.55
N GLY A 101 -4.54 -23.43 -0.98
CA GLY A 101 -4.16 -22.21 -1.68
C GLY A 101 -5.09 -21.03 -1.39
N TYR A 102 -4.61 -19.83 -1.71
CA TYR A 102 -5.30 -18.56 -1.44
C TYR A 102 -4.96 -17.48 -2.47
N CYS A 103 -5.74 -16.41 -2.46
CA CYS A 103 -5.47 -15.17 -3.17
C CYS A 103 -5.29 -14.03 -2.17
N VAL A 104 -4.19 -13.29 -2.31
CA VAL A 104 -3.95 -12.04 -1.58
C VAL A 104 -4.72 -10.94 -2.28
N THR A 105 -5.71 -10.36 -1.59
CA THR A 105 -6.64 -9.38 -2.18
C THR A 105 -6.34 -7.95 -1.74
N TRP A 106 -5.65 -7.77 -0.62
CA TRP A 106 -5.32 -6.44 -0.10
C TRP A 106 -4.07 -6.50 0.78
N VAL A 107 -3.21 -5.48 0.74
CA VAL A 107 -2.01 -5.34 1.57
C VAL A 107 -1.79 -3.89 1.96
N GLN A 108 -1.40 -3.66 3.21
CA GLN A 108 -0.86 -2.41 3.74
C GLN A 108 0.47 -2.66 4.42
N VAL A 109 1.41 -1.75 4.19
CA VAL A 109 2.74 -1.72 4.78
C VAL A 109 2.87 -0.39 5.50
N ALA A 110 3.24 -0.39 6.78
CA ALA A 110 3.19 0.78 7.66
C ALA A 110 3.93 2.02 7.13
N GLU A 111 5.00 1.80 6.36
CA GLU A 111 5.88 2.83 5.84
C GLU A 111 5.32 3.54 4.59
N TYR A 112 4.17 3.10 4.06
CA TYR A 112 3.58 3.61 2.82
C TYR A 112 2.08 3.91 3.00
N ASP A 113 1.63 4.99 2.38
CA ASP A 113 0.21 5.38 2.37
C ASP A 113 -0.57 4.60 1.29
N GLU A 114 0.11 4.04 0.28
CA GLU A 114 -0.52 3.26 -0.79
C GLU A 114 -0.78 1.80 -0.37
N HIS A 115 -1.99 1.33 -0.65
CA HIS A 115 -2.41 -0.04 -0.33
C HIS A 115 -2.68 -0.86 -1.59
N PHE A 116 -2.10 -2.06 -1.64
CA PHE A 116 -2.42 -3.00 -2.71
C PHE A 116 -3.89 -3.42 -2.57
N GLY A 117 -4.61 -3.46 -3.69
CA GLY A 117 -6.00 -3.91 -3.77
C GLY A 117 -7.04 -2.83 -3.51
N GLU A 118 -6.67 -1.68 -2.94
CA GLU A 118 -7.60 -0.57 -2.71
C GLU A 118 -8.03 0.09 -4.03
N GLY A 119 -7.09 0.28 -4.97
CA GLY A 119 -7.34 0.76 -6.33
C GLY A 119 -7.84 -0.29 -7.32
N GLY A 120 -8.35 -1.43 -6.85
CA GLY A 120 -8.89 -2.49 -7.70
C GLY A 120 -7.83 -3.34 -8.41
N GLN A 121 -6.59 -3.37 -7.89
CA GLN A 121 -5.55 -4.27 -8.38
C GLN A 121 -6.04 -5.74 -8.29
N LYS A 122 -5.69 -6.54 -9.30
CA LYS A 122 -6.11 -7.95 -9.34
C LYS A 122 -5.46 -8.73 -8.19
N PRO A 123 -6.20 -9.59 -7.48
CA PRO A 123 -5.61 -10.45 -6.45
C PRO A 123 -4.46 -11.30 -6.97
N VAL A 124 -3.45 -11.53 -6.13
CA VAL A 124 -2.33 -12.43 -6.47
C VAL A 124 -2.54 -13.78 -5.78
N CYS A 125 -2.74 -14.83 -6.58
CA CYS A 125 -3.08 -16.16 -6.09
C CYS A 125 -1.87 -17.09 -6.06
N THR A 126 -1.84 -17.99 -5.08
CA THR A 126 -0.93 -19.14 -5.10
C THR A 126 -1.19 -19.97 -6.35
N PRO A 127 -0.17 -20.62 -6.95
CA PRO A 127 -0.40 -21.53 -8.04
C PRO A 127 -1.40 -22.59 -7.58
N THR A 128 -2.43 -22.85 -8.39
CA THR A 128 -3.25 -24.04 -8.19
C THR A 128 -2.32 -25.23 -8.29
N THR A 129 -2.35 -26.10 -7.29
CA THR A 129 -1.75 -27.43 -7.43
C THR A 129 -2.55 -28.12 -8.51
N SER A 130 -2.17 -27.93 -9.78
CA SER A 130 -2.69 -28.75 -10.85
C SER A 130 -2.33 -30.17 -10.44
N THR A 131 -3.36 -31.00 -10.23
CA THR A 131 -3.20 -32.45 -10.10
C THR A 131 -2.15 -32.86 -11.13
N PRO A 132 -1.03 -33.50 -10.74
CA PRO A 132 -0.01 -33.90 -11.68
C PRO A 132 -0.73 -34.61 -12.83
N GLU A 133 -0.58 -34.07 -14.05
CA GLU A 133 -1.19 -34.69 -15.22
C GLU A 133 -0.78 -36.15 -15.17
N THR A 134 -1.77 -37.04 -15.09
CA THR A 134 -1.54 -38.48 -15.14
C THR A 134 -0.54 -38.72 -16.26
N PRO A 135 0.63 -39.32 -16.00
CA PRO A 135 1.63 -39.57 -17.02
C PRO A 135 0.92 -40.16 -18.22
N GLY A 136 0.95 -39.43 -19.34
CA GLY A 136 0.18 -39.78 -20.52
C GLY A 136 0.37 -41.26 -20.82
N THR A 137 -0.72 -41.97 -21.10
CA THR A 137 -0.69 -43.36 -21.52
C THR A 137 0.51 -43.56 -22.45
N PRO A 138 1.44 -44.48 -22.16
CA PRO A 138 2.64 -44.66 -22.96
C PRO A 138 2.22 -44.76 -24.43
N LEU A 139 2.77 -43.86 -25.25
CA LEU A 139 2.52 -43.85 -26.69
C LEU A 139 2.75 -45.27 -27.19
N VAL A 140 1.70 -45.88 -27.76
CA VAL A 140 1.83 -47.19 -28.40
C VAL A 140 2.99 -47.08 -29.40
N PRO A 141 3.97 -47.99 -29.38
CA PRO A 141 5.07 -47.97 -30.33
C PRO A 141 4.50 -47.90 -31.74
N VAL A 142 4.83 -46.83 -32.47
CA VAL A 142 4.54 -46.75 -33.90
C VAL A 142 5.27 -47.92 -34.56
N VAL A 143 4.51 -48.90 -35.04
CA VAL A 143 5.04 -50.02 -35.82
C VAL A 143 5.61 -49.43 -37.11
N PRO A 144 6.92 -49.60 -37.38
CA PRO A 144 7.49 -49.23 -38.67
C PRO A 144 6.84 -50.10 -39.76
N GLY A 145 6.00 -49.53 -40.62
CA GLY A 145 5.43 -50.26 -41.76
C GLY A 145 4.01 -49.89 -42.23
N ALA A 146 3.31 -48.94 -41.59
CA ALA A 146 2.08 -48.40 -42.17
C ALA A 146 2.43 -47.28 -43.17
N GLU A 147 2.16 -47.51 -44.44
CA GLU A 147 2.41 -46.59 -45.54
C GLU A 147 1.67 -45.26 -45.31
N LEU A 148 2.42 -44.15 -45.30
CA LEU A 148 1.84 -42.81 -45.30
C LEU A 148 1.19 -42.53 -46.66
N PRO A 149 -0.01 -41.92 -46.71
CA PRO A 149 -0.47 -41.25 -47.92
C PRO A 149 0.45 -40.06 -48.20
N THR A 150 1.05 -40.09 -49.39
CA THR A 150 1.86 -39.03 -49.97
C THR A 150 0.93 -37.91 -50.44
N ASP A 151 0.88 -36.80 -49.71
CA ASP A 151 0.32 -35.55 -50.26
C ASP A 151 1.48 -34.66 -50.73
N GLU A 152 1.45 -34.47 -52.05
CA GLU A 152 2.32 -33.64 -52.87
C GLU A 152 2.23 -32.14 -52.52
N GLU A 153 3.41 -31.52 -52.60
CA GLU A 153 3.74 -30.19 -53.14
C GLU A 153 2.82 -28.97 -52.89
N THR A 154 3.44 -27.86 -52.44
CA THR A 154 3.69 -26.66 -53.30
C THR A 154 4.17 -25.45 -52.45
N PRO A 155 5.00 -24.52 -53.00
CA PRO A 155 6.10 -23.88 -52.29
C PRO A 155 5.97 -22.37 -51.96
N GLY A 156 6.74 -21.98 -50.93
CA GLY A 156 7.71 -20.86 -50.94
C GLY A 156 7.21 -19.42 -50.82
N VAL A 157 7.62 -18.73 -49.73
CA VAL A 157 8.03 -17.30 -49.79
C VAL A 157 9.23 -17.05 -48.85
N PRO A 158 10.37 -16.56 -49.38
CA PRO A 158 11.49 -16.03 -48.61
C PRO A 158 11.26 -14.57 -48.22
N GLY A 159 11.63 -14.19 -46.99
CA GLY A 159 11.65 -12.79 -46.57
C GLY A 159 12.16 -12.59 -45.16
N THR A 160 13.47 -12.52 -44.99
CA THR A 160 14.14 -12.05 -43.76
C THR A 160 14.44 -10.56 -43.90
N PRO A 161 13.82 -9.66 -43.11
CA PRO A 161 14.32 -8.29 -42.97
C PRO A 161 15.43 -8.27 -41.91
N ARG A 162 16.62 -7.84 -42.33
CA ARG A 162 17.74 -7.45 -41.48
C ARG A 162 17.61 -5.94 -41.21
N GLY A 163 17.73 -5.52 -39.96
CA GLY A 163 17.81 -4.11 -39.59
C GLY A 163 18.33 -3.92 -38.17
N PRO A 164 19.57 -3.44 -37.97
CA PRO A 164 20.13 -3.13 -36.67
C PRO A 164 19.69 -1.72 -36.25
N GLY A 165 18.88 -1.64 -35.19
CA GLY A 165 18.50 -0.39 -34.53
C GLY A 165 19.27 -0.25 -33.23
N GLU A 166 20.50 0.21 -33.33
CA GLU A 166 21.33 0.70 -32.24
C GLU A 166 20.63 1.92 -31.62
N VAL A 167 19.97 1.73 -30.47
CA VAL A 167 19.38 2.84 -29.69
C VAL A 167 20.37 3.21 -28.61
N ALA A 168 20.79 4.48 -28.70
CA ALA A 168 21.83 5.13 -27.93
C ALA A 168 21.69 4.95 -26.41
N THR A 169 22.84 4.64 -25.79
CA THR A 169 23.10 4.83 -24.37
C THR A 169 22.90 6.30 -23.99
N PRO A 170 22.02 6.65 -23.03
CA PRO A 170 21.96 8.00 -22.50
C PRO A 170 23.26 8.35 -21.75
N PRO A 171 23.70 9.63 -21.77
CA PRO A 171 24.89 10.05 -21.06
C PRO A 171 24.71 9.88 -19.53
N ALA A 172 25.81 9.56 -18.87
CA ALA A 172 25.92 9.50 -17.43
C ALA A 172 25.39 10.80 -16.80
N THR A 173 24.44 10.65 -15.88
CA THR A 173 23.99 11.72 -15.00
C THR A 173 25.00 11.83 -13.86
N ASP A 174 25.55 13.01 -13.66
CA ASP A 174 26.47 13.35 -12.58
C ASP A 174 25.88 12.97 -11.21
N GLU A 175 26.68 12.28 -10.40
CA GLU A 175 26.38 12.03 -8.98
C GLU A 175 26.26 13.37 -8.23
N PRO A 176 25.16 13.61 -7.50
CA PRO A 176 25.13 14.67 -6.51
C PRO A 176 25.97 14.23 -5.30
N THR A 177 27.16 14.82 -5.17
CA THR A 177 27.96 14.81 -3.94
C THR A 177 27.08 15.28 -2.78
N THR A 178 26.67 14.36 -1.93
CA THR A 178 25.90 14.65 -0.73
C THR A 178 26.86 15.14 0.34
N ALA A 179 26.78 16.43 0.67
CA ALA A 179 27.46 16.97 1.83
C ALA A 179 26.93 16.30 3.12
N PRO A 180 27.75 16.15 4.17
CA PRO A 180 27.30 15.61 5.46
C PRO A 180 26.17 16.47 6.03
N ARG A 181 25.00 15.88 6.23
CA ARG A 181 23.89 16.52 6.93
C ARG A 181 24.19 16.47 8.42
N GLU A 182 24.46 17.62 9.04
CA GLU A 182 24.55 17.73 10.48
C GLU A 182 23.24 17.26 11.13
N THR A 183 23.37 16.28 12.01
CA THR A 183 22.30 15.75 12.84
C THR A 183 21.98 16.78 13.91
N THR A 184 20.92 17.57 13.71
CA THR A 184 20.33 18.36 14.79
C THR A 184 19.55 17.43 15.72
N GLU A 185 20.09 17.23 16.91
CA GLU A 185 19.48 16.54 18.04
C GLU A 185 18.12 17.20 18.37
N PRO A 186 17.00 16.45 18.42
CA PRO A 186 15.73 17.01 18.85
C PRO A 186 15.80 17.40 20.33
N PRO A 187 15.23 18.54 20.74
CA PRO A 187 15.18 18.92 22.15
C PRO A 187 14.38 17.88 22.94
N ALA A 188 14.96 17.43 24.05
CA ALA A 188 14.35 16.54 25.02
C ALA A 188 12.96 17.05 25.42
N GLN A 189 11.92 16.26 25.13
CA GLN A 189 10.59 16.53 25.65
C GLN A 189 10.60 16.30 27.16
N GLN A 190 10.42 17.38 27.92
CA GLN A 190 10.18 17.31 29.35
C GLN A 190 8.84 16.61 29.59
N GLY A 191 8.88 15.52 30.35
CA GLY A 191 7.71 14.75 30.74
C GLY A 191 6.71 15.64 31.49
N THR A 192 5.48 15.67 31.01
CA THR A 192 4.34 16.19 31.75
C THR A 192 3.85 15.12 32.72
N ASP A 193 3.65 15.52 33.97
CA ASP A 193 3.15 14.69 35.06
C ASP A 193 1.85 13.96 34.71
N PRO A 194 1.63 12.72 35.21
CA PRO A 194 0.39 12.00 35.00
C PRO A 194 -0.77 12.68 35.74
N VAL A 195 -1.70 13.24 34.98
CA VAL A 195 -2.99 13.72 35.51
C VAL A 195 -3.82 12.51 35.91
N LYS A 196 -4.08 12.40 37.22
CA LYS A 196 -5.02 11.44 37.82
C LYS A 196 -6.45 11.78 37.37
N PRO A 197 -7.14 10.90 36.62
CA PRO A 197 -8.55 11.14 36.28
C PRO A 197 -9.42 10.80 37.49
N GLU A 198 -9.85 11.82 38.24
CA GLU A 198 -10.96 11.70 39.18
C GLU A 198 -12.27 11.98 38.45
N GLY A 199 -13.11 10.95 38.34
CA GLY A 199 -14.55 11.11 38.10
C GLY A 199 -15.02 11.03 36.64
N ALA A 200 -14.86 9.87 36.00
CA ALA A 200 -15.68 9.52 34.83
C ALA A 200 -16.93 8.76 35.31
N ALA A 201 -18.08 9.42 35.22
CA ALA A 201 -19.38 8.80 35.42
C ALA A 201 -19.62 7.73 34.35
N LEU A 202 -20.16 6.57 34.78
CA LEU A 202 -20.58 5.48 33.90
C LEU A 202 -21.71 5.97 32.97
N VAL A 203 -21.40 6.17 31.70
CA VAL A 203 -22.41 6.31 30.65
C VAL A 203 -22.69 4.91 30.11
N SER A 204 -23.79 4.30 30.57
CA SER A 204 -24.35 3.09 29.97
C SER A 204 -24.99 3.43 28.62
N ASN A 205 -24.31 3.08 27.53
CA ASN A 205 -24.93 3.02 26.21
C ASN A 205 -25.55 1.64 26.02
N THR A 206 -26.83 1.53 26.36
CA THR A 206 -27.65 0.37 26.00
C THR A 206 -27.99 0.47 24.52
N VAL A 207 -27.31 -0.32 23.68
CA VAL A 207 -27.67 -0.48 22.27
C VAL A 207 -28.73 -1.57 22.19
N THR A 208 -29.97 -1.16 21.92
CA THR A 208 -31.06 -2.08 21.56
C THR A 208 -30.77 -2.63 20.17
N ALA A 209 -30.45 -3.91 20.08
CA ALA A 209 -30.32 -4.62 18.83
C ALA A 209 -31.72 -4.85 18.24
N GLU A 210 -32.11 -4.01 17.27
CA GLU A 210 -33.25 -4.31 16.41
C GLU A 210 -32.80 -5.32 15.35
N LYS A 211 -33.58 -6.39 15.26
CA LYS A 211 -33.42 -7.53 14.37
C LYS A 211 -33.97 -7.16 13.00
N GLU A 212 -33.09 -7.03 12.01
CA GLU A 212 -33.47 -6.97 10.60
C GLU A 212 -32.80 -8.14 9.87
N ASP A 213 -33.64 -9.12 9.50
CA ASP A 213 -33.34 -10.20 8.58
C ASP A 213 -33.36 -9.62 7.15
N GLY A 214 -32.23 -9.59 6.42
CA GLY A 214 -32.27 -9.12 5.03
C GLY A 214 -30.95 -8.93 4.30
N LEU A 215 -30.44 -10.03 3.72
CA LEU A 215 -29.82 -10.15 2.38
C LEU A 215 -28.80 -9.07 1.90
N ALA A 216 -27.55 -9.53 1.82
CA ALA A 216 -26.66 -9.54 0.65
C ALA A 216 -26.42 -8.27 -0.21
N ALA A 217 -25.12 -8.11 -0.53
CA ALA A 217 -24.54 -7.33 -1.63
C ALA A 217 -24.27 -5.84 -1.38
N THR A 218 -23.04 -5.52 -1.01
CA THR A 218 -22.37 -4.28 -1.42
C THR A 218 -20.93 -4.59 -1.86
N GLY A 219 -20.80 -5.03 -3.10
CA GLY A 219 -19.67 -4.63 -3.93
C GLY A 219 -19.94 -3.21 -4.46
N SER A 220 -18.85 -2.47 -4.71
CA SER A 220 -18.78 -1.16 -5.36
C SER A 220 -19.02 0.08 -4.50
N ASN A 221 -17.90 0.71 -4.17
CA ASN A 221 -17.77 2.12 -3.78
C ASN A 221 -18.23 3.02 -4.94
N ALA A 222 -19.27 3.85 -4.75
CA ALA A 222 -19.51 5.10 -5.51
C ALA A 222 -20.81 5.82 -5.10
N MET A 223 -21.09 6.05 -3.81
CA MET A 223 -22.13 7.03 -3.44
C MET A 223 -22.10 7.38 -1.94
N LEU A 224 -21.13 8.18 -1.49
CA LEU A 224 -21.20 8.80 -0.16
C LEU A 224 -20.40 10.12 -0.09
N VAL A 225 -20.49 10.92 -1.15
CA VAL A 225 -20.15 12.35 -1.11
C VAL A 225 -21.43 13.14 -1.38
N ALA A 226 -22.34 13.18 -0.40
CA ALA A 226 -23.52 14.06 -0.46
C ALA A 226 -24.18 14.39 0.90
N ALA A 227 -23.78 13.80 2.02
CA ALA A 227 -24.45 14.03 3.32
C ALA A 227 -23.64 14.88 4.32
N GLY A 228 -22.37 15.20 4.03
CA GLY A 228 -21.46 15.86 4.98
C GLY A 228 -21.40 17.40 4.91
N ALA A 229 -22.16 18.06 4.04
CA ALA A 229 -22.06 19.52 3.82
C ALA A 229 -23.23 20.35 4.41
N ALA A 230 -24.31 19.71 4.88
CA ALA A 230 -25.48 20.43 5.41
C ALA A 230 -25.38 20.75 6.93
N ALA A 231 -24.55 20.02 7.68
CA ALA A 231 -24.47 20.18 9.14
C ALA A 231 -23.61 21.37 9.61
N LEU A 232 -22.70 21.88 8.77
CA LEU A 232 -21.79 22.98 9.15
C LEU A 232 -22.36 24.38 8.89
N LEU A 233 -23.49 24.51 8.17
CA LEU A 233 -24.14 25.80 7.97
C LEU A 233 -25.14 26.18 9.08
N ALA A 234 -25.56 25.23 9.92
CA ALA A 234 -26.47 25.51 11.03
C ALA A 234 -25.78 26.07 12.28
N ALA A 235 -24.49 25.76 12.50
CA ALA A 235 -23.75 26.24 13.67
C ALA A 235 -23.19 27.67 13.50
N GLY A 236 -22.99 28.16 12.27
CA GLY A 236 -22.43 29.48 11.99
C GLY A 236 -23.40 30.65 12.19
N VAL A 237 -24.72 30.43 12.10
CA VAL A 237 -25.73 31.51 12.23
C VAL A 237 -26.09 31.80 13.69
N GLY A 238 -25.93 30.83 14.60
CA GLY A 238 -26.26 30.99 16.02
C GLY A 238 -25.32 31.96 16.78
N ALA A 239 -24.04 32.00 16.42
CA ALA A 239 -23.05 32.82 17.13
C ALA A 239 -23.16 34.33 16.82
N LEU A 240 -23.73 34.71 15.67
CA LEU A 240 -23.89 36.12 15.27
C LEU A 240 -25.07 36.83 15.93
N LEU A 241 -26.05 36.10 16.47
CA LEU A 241 -27.22 36.68 17.13
C LEU A 241 -27.04 36.91 18.64
N VAL A 242 -26.13 36.17 19.29
CA VAL A 242 -25.83 36.36 20.73
C VAL A 242 -24.84 37.52 20.95
N GLY A 243 -23.94 37.79 20.00
CA GLY A 243 -22.97 38.89 20.11
C GLY A 243 -23.55 40.31 20.06
N ARG A 244 -24.74 40.51 19.48
CA ARG A 244 -25.36 41.84 19.37
C ARG A 244 -26.12 42.32 20.61
N ARG A 245 -26.29 41.47 21.62
CA ARG A 245 -27.02 41.85 22.85
C ARG A 245 -26.13 42.42 23.97
N VAL A 246 -24.81 42.29 23.85
CA VAL A 246 -23.86 42.71 24.88
C VAL A 246 -23.34 44.14 24.67
N GLN A 247 -23.54 44.76 23.51
CA GLN A 247 -23.06 46.12 23.20
C GLN A 247 -24.08 47.26 23.43
N ARG A 248 -25.17 47.03 24.17
CA ARG A 248 -26.16 48.07 24.52
C ARG A 248 -26.53 48.12 26.02
N GLY A 249 -25.61 47.68 26.87
CA GLY A 249 -25.66 47.92 28.32
C GLY A 249 -24.60 48.94 28.71
#